data_AF-A0A7S7LTC1-F1
#
_entry.id   AF-A0A7S7LTC1-F1
#
_cell.length_a   1.000
_cell.length_b   1.000
_cell.length_c   1.000
_cell.angle_alpha   90.00
_cell.angle_beta   90.00
_cell.angle_gamma   90.00
#
_symmetry.space_group_name_H-M   'P 1'
#
loop_
_entity.id
_entity.type
_entity.pdbx_description
1 polymer ?
#
loop_
_entity_poly.entity_id
_entity_poly.type
_entity_poly.pdbx_seq_one_letter_code
_entity_poly.pdbx_strand_id
1 'polypeptide(L)'
;MSKIEKLKAEVLKAQQSADIASLYILEQRAHETFDEDTLNGFYANILDLALEKLTDTLEAHRVMDMNEVQDFATIRALYEYAIEHYSAGAVADASALFEVLSGLTGDTKFSNALKFHWVASKENLSLDDFLANIADIDATQAAGTFYISCFTKEAQKLLDKSQIDGE
;
A
#
# COMPACT_ATOMS: atom_id res chain seq x y z
N MET A 1 5.39 -18.49 29.73
CA MET A 1 5.58 -17.76 28.45
C MET A 1 5.01 -16.37 28.64
N SER A 2 5.82 -15.33 28.45
CA SER A 2 5.41 -13.93 28.59
C SER A 2 4.45 -13.50 27.47
N LYS A 3 3.76 -12.36 27.65
CA LYS A 3 2.88 -11.78 26.60
C LYS A 3 3.67 -11.52 25.31
N ILE A 4 4.90 -11.02 25.42
CA ILE A 4 5.81 -10.76 24.30
C ILE A 4 6.19 -12.07 23.60
N GLU A 5 6.62 -13.10 24.34
CA GLU A 5 7.02 -14.39 23.76
C GLU A 5 5.86 -15.06 23.02
N LYS A 6 4.65 -14.98 23.58
CA LYS A 6 3.45 -15.54 22.93
C LYS A 6 3.15 -14.82 21.61
N LEU A 7 3.24 -13.49 21.59
CA LEU A 7 3.03 -12.72 20.36
C LEU A 7 4.12 -13.00 19.32
N LYS A 8 5.40 -13.08 19.72
CA LYS A 8 6.49 -13.48 18.82
C LYS A 8 6.26 -14.87 18.20
N ALA A 9 5.74 -15.82 18.97
CA ALA A 9 5.39 -17.14 18.44
C ALA A 9 4.23 -17.12 17.44
N GLU A 10 3.21 -16.29 17.67
CA GLU A 10 2.09 -16.10 16.74
C GLU A 10 2.54 -15.42 15.44
N VAL A 11 3.38 -14.38 15.53
CA VAL A 11 3.99 -13.70 14.38
C VAL A 11 4.87 -14.67 13.59
N LEU A 12 5.76 -15.41 14.26
CA LEU A 12 6.63 -16.39 13.61
C LEU A 12 5.82 -17.46 12.87
N LYS A 13 4.71 -17.93 13.47
CA LYS A 13 3.82 -18.90 12.83
C LYS A 13 3.20 -18.32 11.55
N ALA A 14 2.68 -17.09 11.60
CA ALA A 14 2.10 -16.43 10.43
C ALA A 14 3.14 -16.19 9.32
N GLN A 15 4.37 -15.79 9.69
CA GLN A 15 5.50 -15.64 8.77
C GLN A 15 5.85 -16.96 8.08
N GLN A 16 5.97 -18.05 8.84
CA GLN A 16 6.30 -19.38 8.29
C GLN A 16 5.24 -19.92 7.32
N SER A 17 3.98 -19.48 7.47
CA SER A 17 2.90 -19.81 6.55
C SER A 17 2.67 -18.77 5.45
N ALA A 18 3.53 -17.75 5.34
CA ALA A 18 3.36 -16.62 4.43
C ALA A 18 1.95 -15.98 4.49
N ASP A 19 1.39 -15.91 5.70
CA ASP A 19 0.03 -15.44 5.99
C ASP A 19 0.06 -13.95 6.38
N ILE A 20 0.07 -13.10 5.36
CA ILE A 20 0.15 -11.64 5.51
C ILE A 20 -1.09 -11.09 6.23
N ALA A 21 -2.27 -11.65 5.93
CA ALA A 21 -3.51 -11.26 6.57
C ALA A 21 -3.48 -11.49 8.09
N SER A 22 -2.98 -12.64 8.54
CA SER A 22 -2.79 -12.91 9.98
C SER A 22 -1.77 -11.97 10.61
N LEU A 23 -0.73 -11.55 9.88
CA LEU A 23 0.19 -10.53 10.38
C LEU A 23 -0.55 -9.21 10.63
N TYR A 24 -1.36 -8.73 9.69
CA TYR A 24 -2.18 -7.53 9.91
C TYR A 24 -3.20 -7.67 11.06
N ILE A 25 -3.74 -8.87 11.33
CA ILE A 25 -4.58 -9.10 12.51
C ILE A 25 -3.80 -8.90 13.82
N LEU A 26 -2.50 -9.20 13.81
CA LEU A 26 -1.61 -9.04 14.97
C LEU A 26 -1.03 -7.63 15.10
N GLU A 27 -1.21 -6.76 14.11
CA GLU A 27 -0.62 -5.42 14.00
C GLU A 27 -0.80 -4.56 15.25
N GLN A 28 -2.05 -4.40 15.72
CA GLN A 28 -2.33 -3.60 16.92
C GLN A 28 -1.59 -4.16 18.16
N ARG A 29 -1.58 -5.49 18.31
CA ARG A 29 -0.89 -6.13 19.43
C ARG A 29 0.62 -5.98 19.32
N ALA A 30 1.17 -6.00 18.11
CA ALA A 30 2.57 -5.74 17.83
C ALA A 30 2.95 -4.32 18.26
N HIS A 31 2.19 -3.31 17.82
CA HIS A 31 2.36 -1.90 18.25
C HIS A 31 2.33 -1.72 19.77
N GLU A 32 1.40 -2.37 20.46
CA GLU A 32 1.25 -2.24 21.92
C GLU A 32 2.31 -3.00 22.73
N THR A 33 3.03 -3.93 22.12
CA THR A 33 3.83 -4.95 22.85
C THR A 33 5.30 -4.99 22.46
N PHE A 34 5.62 -4.69 21.20
CA PHE A 34 6.98 -4.71 20.70
C PHE A 34 7.67 -3.37 20.92
N ASP A 35 8.99 -3.42 21.11
CA ASP A 35 9.84 -2.25 20.97
C ASP A 35 9.93 -1.83 19.49
N GLU A 36 10.45 -0.62 19.24
CA GLU A 36 10.56 -0.03 17.92
C GLU A 36 11.35 -0.91 16.94
N ASP A 37 12.49 -1.46 17.37
CA ASP A 37 13.31 -2.34 16.52
C ASP A 37 12.57 -3.62 16.12
N THR A 38 11.88 -4.25 17.07
CA THR A 38 11.08 -5.46 16.81
C THR A 38 9.87 -5.14 15.93
N LEU A 39 9.25 -3.98 16.12
CA LEU A 39 8.11 -3.52 15.32
C LEU A 39 8.53 -3.21 13.87
N ASN A 40 9.68 -2.56 13.68
CA ASN A 40 10.26 -2.33 12.36
C ASN A 40 10.56 -3.66 11.66
N GLY A 41 11.14 -4.62 12.38
CA GLY A 41 11.31 -5.98 11.87
C GLY A 41 9.99 -6.66 11.51
N PHE A 42 8.92 -6.44 12.26
CA PHE A 42 7.60 -6.98 11.96
C PHE A 42 7.06 -6.47 10.62
N TYR A 43 7.13 -5.15 10.36
CA TYR A 43 6.71 -4.58 9.06
C TYR A 43 7.63 -4.98 7.91
N ALA A 44 8.94 -5.03 8.13
CA ALA A 44 9.88 -5.52 7.11
C ALA A 44 9.52 -6.94 6.64
N ASN A 45 9.15 -7.83 7.57
CA ASN A 45 8.71 -9.18 7.21
C ASN A 45 7.38 -9.20 6.44
N ILE A 46 6.43 -8.31 6.76
CA ILE A 46 5.19 -8.16 5.99
C ILE A 46 5.53 -7.77 4.54
N LEU A 47 6.43 -6.80 4.39
CA LEU A 47 6.85 -6.30 3.08
C LEU A 47 7.58 -7.38 2.27
N ASP A 48 8.53 -8.11 2.87
CA ASP A 48 9.27 -9.18 2.20
C ASP A 48 8.31 -10.24 1.61
N LEU A 49 7.33 -10.68 2.41
CA LEU A 49 6.31 -11.62 1.95
C LEU A 49 5.41 -11.03 0.85
N ALA A 50 5.08 -9.74 0.93
CA ALA A 50 4.27 -9.07 -0.08
C ALA A 50 5.00 -8.95 -1.43
N LEU A 51 6.30 -8.65 -1.40
CA LEU A 51 7.15 -8.58 -2.59
C LEU A 51 7.36 -9.96 -3.23
N GLU A 52 7.50 -11.02 -2.43
CA GLU A 52 7.54 -12.40 -2.92
C GLU A 52 6.22 -12.74 -3.65
N LYS A 53 5.07 -12.48 -3.03
CA LYS A 53 3.76 -12.71 -3.66
C LYS A 53 3.51 -11.85 -4.90
N LEU A 54 4.02 -10.62 -4.92
CA LEU A 54 4.00 -9.78 -6.12
C LEU A 54 4.74 -10.47 -7.26
N THR A 55 5.96 -10.94 -7.00
CA THR A 55 6.79 -11.65 -7.99
C THR A 55 6.06 -12.90 -8.52
N ASP A 56 5.57 -13.76 -7.63
CA ASP A 56 4.80 -14.95 -8.00
C ASP A 56 3.58 -14.62 -8.86
N THR A 57 2.87 -13.55 -8.52
CA THR A 57 1.67 -13.11 -9.25
C THR A 57 2.01 -12.66 -10.66
N LEU A 58 3.08 -11.88 -10.82
CA LEU A 58 3.56 -11.40 -12.12
C LEU A 58 4.05 -12.56 -13.00
N GLU A 59 4.81 -13.49 -12.43
CA GLU A 59 5.31 -14.69 -13.12
C GLU A 59 4.17 -15.62 -13.56
N ALA A 60 3.14 -15.76 -12.74
CA ALA A 60 1.95 -16.55 -13.06
C ALA A 60 0.99 -15.85 -14.05
N HIS A 61 1.29 -14.61 -14.46
CA HIS A 61 0.39 -13.76 -15.25
C HIS A 61 -1.02 -13.66 -14.65
N ARG A 62 -1.09 -13.63 -13.32
CA ARG A 62 -2.33 -13.53 -12.55
C ARG A 62 -2.57 -12.07 -12.17
N VAL A 63 -3.83 -11.73 -11.95
CA VAL A 63 -4.26 -10.48 -11.32
C VAL A 63 -4.71 -10.78 -9.89
N MET A 64 -4.35 -9.91 -8.93
CA MET A 64 -4.78 -10.05 -7.54
C MET A 64 -6.26 -9.68 -7.40
N ASP A 65 -7.01 -10.47 -6.63
CA ASP A 65 -8.42 -10.22 -6.31
C ASP A 65 -8.53 -9.62 -4.91
N MET A 66 -8.97 -8.36 -4.81
CA MET A 66 -9.13 -7.68 -3.52
C MET A 66 -10.24 -8.27 -2.64
N ASN A 67 -11.05 -9.21 -3.15
CA ASN A 67 -12.00 -9.98 -2.34
C ASN A 67 -11.34 -11.20 -1.67
N GLU A 68 -10.18 -11.63 -2.15
CA GLU A 68 -9.38 -12.68 -1.53
C GLU A 68 -8.51 -12.08 -0.42
N VAL A 69 -8.63 -12.62 0.79
CA VAL A 69 -8.07 -12.02 2.01
C VAL A 69 -6.55 -11.85 1.94
N GLN A 70 -5.83 -12.80 1.36
CA GLN A 70 -4.38 -12.70 1.20
C GLN A 70 -3.97 -11.68 0.15
N ASP A 71 -4.68 -11.64 -0.98
CA ASP A 71 -4.42 -10.67 -2.05
C ASP A 71 -4.67 -9.26 -1.55
N PHE A 72 -5.78 -9.05 -0.84
CA PHE A 72 -6.07 -7.78 -0.17
C PHE A 72 -4.95 -7.35 0.78
N ALA A 73 -4.49 -8.25 1.65
CA ALA A 73 -3.39 -7.96 2.58
C ALA A 73 -2.07 -7.67 1.87
N THR A 74 -1.80 -8.37 0.77
CA THR A 74 -0.61 -8.16 -0.07
C THR A 74 -0.65 -6.78 -0.73
N ILE A 75 -1.78 -6.42 -1.35
CA ILE A 75 -1.97 -5.11 -1.99
C ILE A 75 -1.85 -3.99 -0.96
N ARG A 76 -2.41 -4.16 0.24
CA ARG A 76 -2.27 -3.20 1.35
C ARG A 76 -0.80 -2.96 1.69
N ALA A 77 -0.02 -4.02 1.89
CA ALA A 77 1.42 -3.90 2.22
C ALA A 77 2.20 -3.18 1.13
N LEU A 78 1.95 -3.49 -0.14
CA LEU A 78 2.63 -2.85 -1.26
C LEU A 78 2.23 -1.37 -1.40
N TYR A 79 0.96 -1.03 -1.15
CA TYR A 79 0.50 0.35 -1.15
C TYR A 79 1.13 1.16 -0.01
N GLU A 80 1.17 0.60 1.21
CA GLU A 80 1.83 1.21 2.37
C GLU A 80 3.31 1.47 2.08
N TYR A 81 3.99 0.52 1.44
CA TYR A 81 5.37 0.68 0.99
C TYR A 81 5.55 1.80 -0.04
N ALA A 82 4.64 1.91 -1.01
CA ALA A 82 4.67 3.02 -1.97
C ALA A 82 4.47 4.38 -1.29
N ILE A 83 3.59 4.46 -0.29
CA ILE A 83 3.37 5.67 0.51
C ILE A 83 4.58 6.00 1.39
N GLU A 84 5.25 5.00 1.95
CA GLU A 84 6.49 5.20 2.72
C GLU A 84 7.57 5.86 1.87
N HIS A 85 7.81 5.34 0.65
CA HIS A 85 8.72 5.96 -0.31
C HIS A 85 8.29 7.37 -0.68
N TYR A 86 6.97 7.58 -0.86
CA TYR A 86 6.45 8.90 -1.20
C TYR A 86 6.72 9.91 -0.06
N SER A 87 6.43 9.50 1.17
CA SER A 87 6.67 10.27 2.39
C SER A 87 8.16 10.57 2.59
N ALA A 88 9.04 9.63 2.25
CA ALA A 88 10.50 9.81 2.31
C ALA A 88 11.07 10.71 1.19
N GLY A 89 10.23 11.20 0.28
CA GLY A 89 10.64 12.01 -0.86
C GLY A 89 11.26 11.20 -2.01
N ALA A 90 11.24 9.87 -1.94
CA ALA A 90 11.62 8.97 -3.03
C ALA A 90 10.50 8.88 -4.08
N VAL A 91 10.13 10.04 -4.64
CA VAL A 91 8.94 10.20 -5.49
C VAL A 91 8.99 9.35 -6.76
N ALA A 92 10.18 9.10 -7.31
CA ALA A 92 10.35 8.25 -8.49
C ALA A 92 10.03 6.77 -8.18
N ASP A 93 10.52 6.26 -7.04
CA ASP A 93 10.27 4.89 -6.61
C ASP A 93 8.80 4.69 -6.24
N ALA A 94 8.23 5.66 -5.51
CA ALA A 94 6.79 5.68 -5.21
C ALA A 94 5.94 5.68 -6.49
N SER A 95 6.30 6.52 -7.46
CA SER A 95 5.60 6.63 -8.75
C SER A 95 5.59 5.30 -9.50
N ALA A 96 6.75 4.63 -9.61
CA ALA A 96 6.85 3.32 -10.24
C ALA A 96 6.02 2.25 -9.51
N LEU A 97 6.02 2.25 -8.18
CA LEU A 97 5.20 1.33 -7.38
C LEU A 97 3.71 1.58 -7.60
N PHE A 98 3.26 2.83 -7.62
CA PHE A 98 1.86 3.16 -7.88
C PHE A 98 1.41 2.75 -9.28
N GLU A 99 2.27 2.91 -10.29
CA GLU A 99 2.01 2.45 -11.66
C GLU A 99 1.79 0.93 -11.70
N VAL A 100 2.72 0.17 -11.11
CA VAL A 100 2.63 -1.29 -11.05
C VAL A 100 1.36 -1.73 -10.30
N LEU A 101 1.09 -1.13 -9.13
CA LEU A 101 -0.09 -1.46 -8.33
C LEU A 101 -1.41 -1.14 -9.04
N SER A 102 -1.44 -0.09 -9.87
CA SER A 102 -2.62 0.26 -10.66
C SER A 102 -2.99 -0.79 -11.71
N GLY A 103 -2.04 -1.65 -12.11
CA GLY A 103 -2.25 -2.76 -13.04
C GLY A 103 -2.32 -4.14 -12.38
N LEU A 104 -2.07 -4.22 -11.07
CA LEU A 104 -1.93 -5.51 -10.36
C LEU A 104 -3.27 -6.16 -9.99
N THR A 105 -4.35 -5.39 -9.96
CA THR A 105 -5.67 -5.83 -9.47
C THR A 105 -6.75 -5.61 -10.52
N GLY A 106 -7.83 -6.39 -10.43
CA GLY A 106 -9.03 -6.20 -11.26
C GLY A 106 -9.98 -5.13 -10.71
N ASP A 107 -9.66 -4.57 -9.52
CA ASP A 107 -10.50 -3.58 -8.87
C ASP A 107 -10.29 -2.21 -9.53
N THR A 108 -11.30 -1.79 -10.28
CA THR A 108 -11.24 -0.54 -11.04
C THR A 108 -11.24 0.70 -10.15
N LYS A 109 -11.78 0.65 -8.93
CA LYS A 109 -11.76 1.79 -8.01
C LYS A 109 -10.36 2.01 -7.46
N PHE A 110 -9.73 0.94 -6.97
CA PHE A 110 -8.35 0.96 -6.52
C PHE A 110 -7.41 1.39 -7.66
N SER A 111 -7.52 0.75 -8.82
CA SER A 111 -6.68 1.04 -9.98
C SER A 111 -6.78 2.51 -10.41
N ASN A 112 -8.00 3.08 -10.42
CA ASN A 112 -8.19 4.48 -10.75
C ASN A 112 -7.68 5.44 -9.66
N ALA A 113 -7.81 5.08 -8.39
CA ALA A 113 -7.24 5.88 -7.31
C ALA A 113 -5.71 5.94 -7.39
N LEU A 114 -5.07 4.80 -7.67
CA LEU A 114 -3.61 4.68 -7.83
C LEU A 114 -3.07 5.49 -9.00
N LYS A 115 -3.84 5.71 -10.06
CA LYS A 115 -3.45 6.62 -11.15
C LYS A 115 -3.24 8.05 -10.67
N PHE A 116 -4.06 8.55 -9.74
CA PHE A 116 -3.84 9.89 -9.19
C PHE A 116 -2.54 9.97 -8.38
N HIS A 117 -2.22 8.93 -7.61
CA HIS A 117 -0.96 8.83 -6.86
C HIS A 117 0.24 8.80 -7.80
N TRP A 118 0.15 7.95 -8.83
CA TRP A 118 1.17 7.80 -9.85
C TRP A 118 1.44 9.12 -10.58
N VAL A 119 0.39 9.78 -11.09
CA VAL A 119 0.53 11.04 -11.82
C VAL A 119 1.04 12.15 -10.90
N ALA A 120 0.52 12.29 -9.69
CA ALA A 120 0.98 13.31 -8.75
C ALA A 120 2.47 13.15 -8.41
N SER A 121 2.89 11.93 -8.05
CA SER A 121 4.30 11.63 -7.74
C SER A 121 5.20 11.79 -8.97
N LYS A 122 4.75 11.42 -10.17
CA LYS A 122 5.48 11.59 -11.44
C LYS A 122 5.72 13.08 -11.78
N GLU A 123 4.78 13.95 -11.42
CA GLU A 123 4.91 15.40 -11.53
C GLU A 123 5.76 16.01 -10.40
N ASN A 124 6.43 15.17 -9.58
CA ASN A 124 7.22 15.57 -8.41
C ASN A 124 6.42 16.36 -7.36
N LEU A 125 5.10 16.17 -7.30
CA LEU A 125 4.30 16.72 -6.20
C LEU A 125 4.71 16.00 -4.92
N SER A 126 4.95 16.71 -3.82
CA SER A 126 5.24 16.09 -2.53
C SER A 126 4.00 15.36 -1.98
N LEU A 127 4.19 14.42 -1.04
CA LEU A 127 3.04 13.79 -0.38
C LEU A 127 2.19 14.84 0.36
N ASP A 128 2.82 15.79 1.04
CA ASP A 128 2.10 16.86 1.75
C ASP A 128 1.23 17.70 0.80
N ASP A 129 1.77 18.09 -0.36
CA ASP A 129 1.01 18.84 -1.36
C ASP A 129 -0.11 18.01 -2.00
N PHE A 130 0.12 16.71 -2.19
CA PHE A 130 -0.90 15.77 -2.66
C PHE A 130 -2.04 15.67 -1.66
N LEU A 131 -1.75 15.48 -0.36
CA LEU A 131 -2.77 15.38 0.68
C LEU A 131 -3.54 16.70 0.85
N ALA A 132 -2.85 17.84 0.71
CA ALA A 132 -3.47 19.15 0.92
C ALA A 132 -4.36 19.61 -0.25
N ASN A 133 -3.99 19.27 -1.49
CA ASN A 133 -4.62 19.87 -2.68
C ASN A 133 -5.36 18.87 -3.57
N ILE A 134 -4.97 17.59 -3.54
CA ILE A 134 -5.42 16.58 -4.49
C ILE A 134 -6.31 15.54 -3.81
N ALA A 135 -5.89 15.04 -2.66
CA ALA A 135 -6.66 14.07 -1.89
C ALA A 135 -7.86 14.73 -1.19
N ASP A 136 -8.99 14.03 -1.17
CA ASP A 136 -10.10 14.34 -0.28
C ASP A 136 -10.03 13.38 0.93
N ILE A 137 -9.36 13.83 1.99
CA ILE A 137 -9.08 13.03 3.19
C ILE A 137 -10.36 12.69 3.95
N ASP A 138 -11.28 13.64 4.10
CA ASP A 138 -12.54 13.43 4.80
C ASP A 138 -13.40 12.40 4.07
N ALA A 139 -13.52 12.51 2.74
CA ALA A 139 -14.26 11.54 1.94
C ALA A 139 -13.57 10.16 1.91
N THR A 140 -12.24 10.12 1.85
CA THR A 140 -11.46 8.88 1.94
C THR A 140 -11.72 8.17 3.27
N GLN A 141 -11.67 8.90 4.38
CA GLN A 141 -11.94 8.36 5.71
C GLN A 141 -13.38 7.83 5.81
N ALA A 142 -14.36 8.56 5.27
CA ALA A 142 -15.76 8.13 5.22
C ALA A 142 -15.96 6.88 4.35
N ALA A 143 -15.15 6.69 3.30
CA ALA A 143 -15.14 5.50 2.47
C ALA A 143 -14.53 4.28 3.17
N GLY A 144 -13.70 4.49 4.20
CA GLY A 144 -13.12 3.42 5.02
C GLY A 144 -12.10 2.56 4.27
N THR A 145 -11.44 3.11 3.25
CA THR A 145 -10.41 2.42 2.47
C THR A 145 -9.04 2.50 3.17
N PHE A 146 -8.20 1.48 3.00
CA PHE A 146 -6.81 1.52 3.48
C PHE A 146 -5.90 2.44 2.63
N TYR A 147 -6.38 2.84 1.45
CA TYR A 147 -5.70 3.71 0.51
C TYR A 147 -6.48 5.02 0.33
N ILE A 148 -5.82 6.05 -0.17
CA ILE A 148 -6.47 7.33 -0.48
C ILE A 148 -7.32 7.10 -1.73
N SER A 149 -8.64 7.22 -1.59
CA SER A 149 -9.59 6.74 -2.61
C SER A 149 -10.49 7.84 -3.16
N CYS A 150 -10.53 8.99 -2.50
CA CYS A 150 -11.32 10.14 -2.91
C CYS A 150 -10.41 11.33 -3.22
N PHE A 151 -10.78 12.10 -4.23
CA PHE A 151 -9.96 13.18 -4.77
C PHE A 151 -10.80 14.43 -5.01
N THR A 152 -10.16 15.58 -4.88
CA THR A 152 -10.75 16.90 -5.12
C THR A 152 -11.05 17.12 -6.61
N LYS A 153 -11.77 18.20 -6.94
CA LYS A 153 -12.00 18.56 -8.35
C LYS A 153 -10.70 18.98 -9.03
N GLU A 154 -9.75 19.50 -8.27
CA GLU A 154 -8.41 19.89 -8.70
C GLU A 154 -7.63 18.69 -9.22
N ALA A 155 -7.84 17.50 -8.65
CA ALA A 155 -7.20 16.26 -9.09
C ALA A 155 -7.47 15.93 -10.56
N GLN A 156 -8.65 16.27 -11.09
CA GLN A 156 -8.96 16.00 -12.50
C GLN A 156 -8.01 16.74 -13.44
N LYS A 157 -7.54 17.93 -13.05
CA LYS A 157 -6.58 18.71 -13.85
C LYS A 157 -5.23 18.00 -14.01
N LEU A 158 -4.85 17.17 -13.05
CA LEU A 158 -3.63 16.35 -13.13
C LEU A 158 -3.77 15.25 -14.19
N LEU A 159 -4.90 14.54 -14.19
CA LEU A 159 -5.15 13.49 -15.18
C LEU A 159 -5.20 14.04 -16.60
N ASP A 160 -5.92 15.16 -16.79
CA ASP A 160 -6.08 15.77 -18.10
C ASP A 160 -4.73 16.24 -18.68
N LYS A 161 -3.83 16.76 -17.84
CA LYS A 161 -2.47 17.14 -18.25
C LYS A 161 -1.63 15.92 -18.64
N SER A 162 -1.68 14.85 -17.85
CA SER A 162 -0.88 13.64 -18.08
C SER A 162 -1.23 12.90 -19.38
N GLN A 163 -2.47 13.02 -19.85
CA GLN A 163 -2.92 12.44 -21.12
C GLN A 163 -2.40 13.21 -22.34
N ILE A 164 -2.12 14.51 -22.19
CA ILE A 164 -1.59 15.35 -23.27
C ILE A 164 -0.09 15.10 -23.47
N ASP A 165 0.65 14.82 -22.40
CA ASP A 165 2.10 14.59 -22.45
C ASP A 165 2.47 13.13 -22.80
N GLY A 166 1.48 12.25 -22.98
CA GLY A 166 1.63 10.84 -23.33
C GLY A 166 1.32 10.48 -24.79
N GLU A 167 0.93 11.46 -25.62
CA GLU A 167 0.83 11.38 -27.10
C GLU A 167 2.04 12.05 -27.78
#